data_AF-A0A3M2BSV4-F1
#
_entry.id   AF-A0A3M2BSV4-F1
#
_cell.length_a   1.000
_cell.length_b   1.000
_cell.length_c   1.000
_cell.angle_alpha   90.00
_cell.angle_beta   90.00
_cell.angle_gamma   90.00
#
_symmetry.space_group_name_H-M   'P 1'
#
loop_
_entity.id
_entity.type
_entity.pdbx_description
1 polymer ?
#
loop_
_entity_poly.entity_id
_entity_poly.type
_entity_poly.pdbx_seq_one_letter_code
_entity_poly.pdbx_strand_id
1 'polypeptide(L)'
;MEIAARAPALKDALAYLGSIASRLRFYGFAAAVLTLANLANYAYSLVLQGQSSTLFVTVSVGITVFAFFSLAMHERSRKLGDALFEEISDELEWDLRAGQRARTERKKAAEERPDLSYRLALRRFVQSADLPLAPFASGAIVYAVINLLCFLATVLTGRIIGP
;
A
#
# COMPACT_ATOMS: atom_id res chain seq x y z
N MET A 1 15.36 35.47 4.86
CA MET A 1 14.04 35.65 4.23
C MET A 1 13.58 34.41 3.45
N GLU A 2 14.42 33.39 3.26
CA GLU A 2 14.06 32.14 2.54
C GLU A 2 13.16 31.15 3.30
N ILE A 3 13.06 31.23 4.62
CA ILE A 3 12.30 30.25 5.44
C ILE A 3 10.79 30.31 5.14
N ALA A 4 10.25 31.49 4.83
CA ALA A 4 8.83 31.67 4.55
C ALA A 4 8.38 31.04 3.22
N ALA A 5 9.29 30.84 2.27
CA ALA A 5 9.00 30.21 0.97
C ALA A 5 9.07 28.67 1.00
N ARG A 6 9.73 28.08 2.01
CA ARG A 6 9.85 26.62 2.16
C ARG A 6 8.66 25.95 2.85
N ALA A 7 8.06 26.65 3.83
CA ALA A 7 6.86 26.19 4.53
C ALA A 7 5.66 25.79 3.63
N PRO A 8 5.34 26.51 2.52
CA PRO A 8 4.28 26.06 1.61
C PRO A 8 4.66 24.79 0.83
N ALA A 9 5.92 24.64 0.39
CA ALA A 9 6.37 23.46 -0.36
C ALA A 9 6.28 22.17 0.48
N LEU A 10 6.68 22.22 1.76
CA LEU A 10 6.59 21.08 2.67
C LEU A 10 5.13 20.68 2.93
N LYS A 11 4.23 21.66 3.10
CA LYS A 11 2.79 21.39 3.29
C LYS A 11 2.18 20.70 2.07
N ASP A 12 2.55 21.13 0.87
CA ASP A 12 2.09 20.51 -0.37
C ASP A 12 2.61 19.07 -0.51
N ALA A 13 3.88 18.83 -0.18
CA ALA A 13 4.48 17.50 -0.16
C ALA A 13 3.76 16.54 0.81
N LEU A 14 3.36 17.03 1.99
CA LEU A 14 2.61 16.23 2.97
C LEU A 14 1.16 15.96 2.54
N ALA A 15 0.51 16.94 1.92
CA ALA A 15 -0.81 16.75 1.35
C ALA A 15 -0.75 15.68 0.24
N TYR A 16 0.31 15.70 -0.57
CA TYR A 16 0.57 14.71 -1.59
C TYR A 16 0.86 13.32 -0.99
N LEU A 17 1.69 13.23 0.05
CA LEU A 17 1.94 11.98 0.80
C LEU A 17 0.64 11.41 1.39
N GLY A 18 -0.25 12.26 1.90
CA GLY A 18 -1.58 11.87 2.37
C GLY A 18 -2.46 11.27 1.26
N SER A 19 -2.41 11.83 0.05
CA SER A 19 -3.09 11.28 -1.12
C SER A 19 -2.53 9.91 -1.52
N ILE A 20 -1.20 9.75 -1.50
CA ILE A 20 -0.54 8.46 -1.75
C ILE A 20 -0.96 7.42 -0.71
N ALA A 21 -0.96 7.78 0.58
CA ALA A 21 -1.41 6.89 1.66
C ALA A 21 -2.86 6.41 1.48
N SER A 22 -3.75 7.30 1.00
CA SER A 22 -5.12 6.93 0.68
C SER A 22 -5.20 5.95 -0.50
N ARG A 23 -4.40 6.16 -1.55
CA ARG A 23 -4.32 5.24 -2.71
C ARG A 23 -3.76 3.88 -2.30
N LEU A 24 -2.71 3.86 -1.47
CA LEU A 24 -2.13 2.64 -0.94
C LEU A 24 -3.16 1.79 -0.19
N ARG A 25 -3.93 2.43 0.70
CA ARG A 25 -5.04 1.79 1.42
C ARG A 25 -6.09 1.24 0.47
N PHE A 26 -6.51 2.02 -0.52
CA PHE A 26 -7.51 1.59 -1.48
C PHE A 26 -7.06 0.36 -2.26
N TYR A 27 -5.87 0.40 -2.86
CA TYR A 27 -5.35 -0.72 -3.66
C TYR A 27 -5.01 -1.94 -2.81
N GLY A 28 -4.47 -1.74 -1.60
CA GLY A 28 -4.20 -2.84 -0.66
C GLY A 28 -5.48 -3.53 -0.18
N PHE A 29 -6.53 -2.75 0.11
CA PHE A 29 -7.84 -3.30 0.45
C PHE A 29 -8.51 -3.99 -0.74
N ALA A 30 -8.45 -3.39 -1.94
CA ALA A 30 -8.97 -4.00 -3.16
C ALA A 30 -8.28 -5.36 -3.44
N ALA A 31 -6.95 -5.43 -3.33
CA ALA A 31 -6.23 -6.68 -3.46
C ALA A 31 -6.67 -7.73 -2.42
N ALA A 32 -6.99 -7.31 -1.19
CA ALA A 32 -7.44 -8.22 -0.14
C ALA A 32 -8.84 -8.77 -0.42
N VAL A 33 -9.78 -7.90 -0.78
CA VAL A 33 -11.14 -8.30 -1.15
C VAL A 33 -11.11 -9.23 -2.36
N LEU A 34 -10.32 -8.91 -3.38
CA LEU A 34 -10.18 -9.77 -4.56
C LEU A 34 -9.58 -11.13 -4.20
N THR A 35 -8.57 -11.18 -3.33
CA THR A 35 -7.98 -12.44 -2.86
C THR A 35 -9.00 -13.30 -2.10
N LEU A 36 -9.78 -12.70 -1.20
CA LEU A 36 -10.85 -13.39 -0.48
C LEU A 36 -11.96 -13.85 -1.43
N ALA A 37 -12.33 -13.03 -2.42
CA ALA A 37 -13.30 -13.40 -3.44
C ALA A 37 -12.81 -14.57 -4.30
N ASN A 38 -11.53 -14.63 -4.64
CA ASN A 38 -10.94 -15.74 -5.40
C ASN A 38 -10.94 -17.04 -4.58
N LEU A 39 -10.59 -16.94 -3.29
CA LEU A 39 -10.69 -18.05 -2.33
C LEU A 39 -12.12 -18.57 -2.21
N ALA A 40 -13.10 -17.67 -2.06
CA ALA A 40 -14.50 -18.02 -2.00
C ALA A 40 -14.96 -18.69 -3.30
N ASN A 41 -14.62 -18.11 -4.46
CA ASN A 41 -14.94 -18.66 -5.78
C ASN A 41 -14.40 -20.10 -5.93
N TYR A 42 -13.15 -20.33 -5.53
CA TYR A 42 -12.58 -21.67 -5.52
C TYR A 42 -13.35 -22.62 -4.58
N ALA A 43 -13.62 -22.21 -3.33
CA ALA A 43 -14.37 -23.02 -2.38
C ALA A 43 -15.78 -23.39 -2.90
N TYR A 44 -16.49 -22.44 -3.52
CA TYR A 44 -17.79 -22.69 -4.13
C TYR A 44 -17.69 -23.67 -5.32
N SER A 45 -16.63 -23.57 -6.12
CA SER A 45 -16.40 -24.50 -7.24
C SER A 45 -16.23 -25.96 -6.79
N LEU A 46 -15.68 -26.18 -5.57
CA LEU A 46 -15.54 -27.52 -4.98
C LEU A 46 -16.87 -28.08 -4.45
N VAL A 47 -17.81 -27.23 -4.04
CA VAL A 47 -19.11 -27.64 -3.50
C VAL A 47 -20.09 -27.97 -4.63
N LEU A 48 -20.10 -27.16 -5.70
CA LEU A 48 -21.04 -27.26 -6.81
C LEU A 48 -20.55 -28.21 -7.92
N GLN A 49 -19.85 -29.30 -7.54
CA GLN A 49 -19.22 -30.27 -8.46
C GLN A 49 -20.18 -30.64 -9.59
N GLY A 50 -19.89 -30.18 -10.82
CA GLY A 50 -20.68 -30.48 -12.02
C GLY A 50 -21.49 -29.31 -12.61
N GLN A 51 -21.60 -28.15 -11.95
CA GLN A 51 -22.17 -26.94 -12.57
C GLN A 51 -21.09 -26.11 -13.30
N SER A 52 -21.48 -25.54 -14.45
CA SER A 52 -20.74 -24.70 -15.40
C SER A 52 -19.30 -24.29 -15.00
N SER A 53 -18.34 -25.23 -15.15
CA SER A 53 -16.92 -25.02 -14.84
C SER A 53 -16.34 -23.78 -15.55
N THR A 54 -16.82 -23.48 -16.75
CA THR A 54 -16.45 -22.29 -17.52
C THR A 54 -16.72 -20.99 -16.77
N LEU A 55 -17.86 -20.86 -16.06
CA LEU A 55 -18.19 -19.63 -15.34
C LEU A 55 -17.21 -19.37 -14.20
N PHE A 56 -16.93 -20.38 -13.38
CA PHE A 56 -15.98 -20.26 -12.25
C PHE A 56 -14.56 -19.94 -12.72
N VAL A 57 -14.13 -20.52 -13.84
CA VAL A 57 -12.83 -20.20 -14.46
C VAL A 57 -12.81 -18.77 -14.97
N THR A 58 -13.83 -18.32 -15.71
CA THR A 58 -13.90 -16.95 -16.23
C THR A 58 -13.89 -15.93 -15.10
N VAL A 59 -14.65 -16.16 -14.02
CA VAL A 59 -14.65 -15.30 -12.84
C VAL A 59 -13.28 -15.28 -12.16
N SER A 60 -12.64 -16.44 -11.98
CA SER A 60 -11.31 -16.53 -11.36
C SER A 60 -10.24 -15.81 -12.19
N VAL A 61 -10.28 -15.89 -13.52
CA VAL A 61 -9.38 -15.13 -14.41
C VAL A 61 -9.56 -13.63 -14.18
N GLY A 62 -10.81 -13.16 -14.19
CA GLY A 62 -11.11 -11.75 -13.95
C GLY A 62 -10.58 -11.27 -12.60
N ILE A 63 -10.92 -11.96 -11.52
CA ILE A 63 -10.46 -11.63 -10.16
C ILE A 63 -8.95 -11.61 -10.09
N THR A 64 -8.28 -12.61 -10.67
CA THR A 64 -6.81 -12.71 -10.65
C THR A 64 -6.17 -11.53 -11.39
N VAL A 65 -6.61 -11.21 -12.61
CA VAL A 65 -6.08 -10.06 -13.37
C VAL A 65 -6.27 -8.74 -12.61
N PHE A 66 -7.45 -8.51 -12.04
CA PHE A 66 -7.71 -7.31 -11.24
C PHE A 66 -6.89 -7.28 -9.94
N ALA A 67 -6.63 -8.43 -9.33
CA ALA A 67 -5.77 -8.53 -8.13
C ALA A 67 -4.33 -8.15 -8.48
N PHE A 68 -3.77 -8.69 -9.56
CA PHE A 68 -2.44 -8.34 -10.06
C PHE A 68 -2.34 -6.86 -10.41
N PHE A 69 -3.34 -6.30 -11.08
CA PHE A 69 -3.39 -4.86 -11.38
C PHE A 69 -3.39 -4.02 -10.09
N SER A 70 -4.21 -4.39 -9.10
CA SER A 70 -4.28 -3.69 -7.81
C SER A 70 -2.96 -3.76 -7.05
N LEU A 71 -2.30 -4.93 -7.05
CA LEU A 71 -0.97 -5.11 -6.45
C LEU A 71 0.10 -4.26 -7.15
N ALA A 72 0.09 -4.20 -8.49
CA ALA A 72 1.02 -3.37 -9.25
C ALA A 72 0.82 -1.88 -8.95
N MET A 73 -0.43 -1.41 -8.86
CA MET A 73 -0.74 -0.02 -8.49
C MET A 73 -0.37 0.30 -7.05
N HIS A 74 -0.59 -0.64 -6.12
CA HIS A 74 -0.14 -0.52 -4.74
C HIS A 74 1.39 -0.37 -4.67
N GLU A 75 2.13 -1.27 -5.30
CA GLU A 75 3.60 -1.26 -5.29
C GLU A 75 4.17 0.02 -5.94
N ARG A 76 3.58 0.47 -7.05
CA ARG A 76 3.95 1.74 -7.67
C ARG A 76 3.72 2.92 -6.72
N SER A 77 2.58 2.96 -6.04
CA SER A 77 2.25 4.02 -5.08
C SER A 77 3.17 3.98 -3.87
N ARG A 78 3.57 2.78 -3.44
CA ARG A 78 4.48 2.55 -2.31
C ARG A 78 5.84 3.14 -2.62
N LYS A 79 6.45 2.76 -3.76
CA LYS A 79 7.76 3.28 -4.19
C LYS A 79 7.78 4.80 -4.33
N LEU A 80 6.71 5.38 -4.90
CA LEU A 80 6.58 6.84 -4.98
C LEU A 80 6.48 7.49 -3.60
N GLY A 81 5.71 6.89 -2.69
CA GLY A 81 5.57 7.38 -1.34
C GLY A 81 6.85 7.23 -0.51
N ASP A 82 7.61 6.15 -0.69
CA ASP A 82 8.87 5.91 0.01
C ASP A 82 9.92 6.97 -0.38
N ALA A 83 10.04 7.29 -1.66
CA ALA A 83 10.92 8.37 -2.14
C ALA A 83 10.52 9.74 -1.55
N LEU A 84 9.22 10.06 -1.57
CA LEU A 84 8.72 11.32 -1.00
C LEU A 84 8.88 11.37 0.53
N PHE A 85 8.72 10.23 1.20
CA PHE A 85 8.93 10.12 2.64
C PHE A 85 10.39 10.37 3.02
N GLU A 86 11.33 9.85 2.23
CA GLU A 86 12.77 10.10 2.39
C GLU A 86 13.09 11.58 2.21
N GLU A 87 12.61 12.21 1.13
CA GLU A 87 12.78 13.64 0.88
C GLU A 87 12.23 14.52 2.01
N ILE A 88 11.01 14.25 2.48
CA ILE A 88 10.39 15.00 3.60
C ILE A 88 11.19 14.80 4.90
N SER A 89 11.71 13.60 5.13
CA SER A 89 12.49 13.28 6.33
C SER A 89 13.83 14.01 6.33
N ASP A 90 14.50 14.06 5.17
CA ASP A 90 15.76 14.78 4.97
C ASP A 90 15.57 16.29 5.15
N GLU A 91 14.51 16.87 4.59
CA GLU A 91 14.18 18.28 4.80
C GLU A 91 13.91 18.60 6.27
N LEU A 92 13.15 17.74 6.96
CA LEU A 92 12.85 17.92 8.37
C LEU A 92 14.11 17.83 9.25
N GLU A 93 15.02 16.90 8.92
CA GLU A 93 16.30 16.79 9.63
C GLU A 93 17.19 18.00 9.38
N TRP A 94 17.21 18.52 8.14
CA TRP A 94 17.95 19.73 7.82
C TRP A 94 17.46 20.94 8.62
N ASP A 95 16.15 21.14 8.71
CA ASP A 95 15.54 22.24 9.46
C ASP A 95 15.85 22.15 10.96
N LEU A 96 15.80 20.94 11.53
CA LEU A 96 16.19 20.70 12.93
C LEU A 96 17.67 21.03 13.18
N ARG A 97 18.57 20.60 12.29
CA ARG A 97 20.02 20.88 12.38
C ARG A 97 20.33 22.37 12.18
N ALA A 98 19.64 23.05 11.27
CA ALA A 98 19.78 24.48 11.03
C ALA A 98 19.31 25.30 12.25
N GLY A 99 18.18 24.92 12.86
CA GLY A 99 17.69 25.51 14.09
C GLY A 99 18.65 25.33 15.27
N GLN A 100 19.33 24.18 15.36
CA GLN A 100 20.35 23.92 16.39
C GLN A 100 21.61 24.78 16.19
N ARG A 101 22.11 24.93 14.95
CA ARG A 101 23.29 25.76 14.66
C ARG A 101 23.05 27.23 15.00
N ALA A 102 21.85 27.75 14.69
CA ALA A 102 21.43 29.11 15.05
C ALA A 102 21.24 29.31 16.57
N ARG A 103 21.05 28.23 17.35
CA ARG A 103 20.81 28.25 18.80
C ARG A 103 22.06 28.17 19.67
N THR A 104 23.24 27.98 19.09
CA THR A 104 24.51 27.97 19.84
C THR A 104 24.76 29.28 20.61
N GLU A 105 24.02 30.37 20.30
CA GLU A 105 24.10 31.66 21.01
C GLU A 105 23.00 31.92 22.06
N ARG A 106 21.96 31.09 22.20
CA ARG A 106 20.91 31.31 23.22
C ARG A 106 20.57 30.04 24.00
N LYS A 107 21.11 30.00 25.22
CA LYS A 107 20.78 29.12 26.35
C LYS A 107 19.40 28.48 26.27
N LYS A 108 19.39 27.14 26.40
CA LYS A 108 18.32 26.28 26.94
C LYS A 108 16.91 26.64 26.44
N ALA A 109 16.54 26.11 25.28
CA ALA A 109 15.13 25.99 24.89
C ALA A 109 14.83 24.51 24.59
N ALA A 110 13.68 24.05 25.09
CA ALA A 110 13.16 22.69 25.07
C ALA A 110 13.36 21.97 23.73
N GLU A 111 13.49 20.63 23.77
CA GLU A 111 13.35 19.72 22.63
C GLU A 111 12.22 20.20 21.70
N GLU A 112 12.58 20.88 20.62
CA GLU A 112 11.62 21.36 19.64
C GLU A 112 11.27 20.16 18.77
N ARG A 113 10.34 19.37 19.28
CA ARG A 113 9.81 18.20 18.57
C ARG A 113 9.14 18.70 17.28
N PRO A 114 9.27 17.96 16.17
CA PRO A 114 8.53 18.26 14.94
C PRO A 114 7.04 18.44 15.24
N ASP A 115 6.40 19.34 14.48
CA ASP A 115 4.96 19.56 14.58
C ASP A 115 4.21 18.21 14.52
N LEU A 116 3.17 18.10 15.33
CA LEU A 116 2.36 16.89 15.48
C LEU A 116 1.76 16.46 14.14
N SER A 117 1.43 17.43 13.28
CA SER A 117 0.90 17.23 11.93
C SER A 117 1.85 16.40 11.05
N TYR A 118 3.15 16.72 11.04
CA TYR A 118 4.19 15.99 10.30
C TYR A 118 4.30 14.54 10.77
N ARG A 119 4.38 14.35 12.10
CA ARG A 119 4.51 13.01 12.69
C ARG A 119 3.29 12.13 12.40
N LEU A 120 2.09 12.71 12.43
CA LEU A 120 0.86 12.01 12.10
C LEU A 120 0.81 11.61 10.62
N ALA A 121 1.22 12.49 9.71
CA ALA A 121 1.24 12.20 8.27
C ALA A 121 2.23 11.07 7.93
N LEU A 122 3.47 11.18 8.41
CA LEU A 122 4.51 10.17 8.22
C LEU A 122 4.09 8.81 8.81
N ARG A 123 3.54 8.79 10.03
CA ARG A 123 3.04 7.56 10.65
C ARG A 123 1.88 6.93 9.87
N ARG A 124 0.95 7.75 9.37
CA ARG A 124 -0.17 7.26 8.55
C ARG A 124 0.31 6.63 7.25
N PHE A 125 1.34 7.21 6.62
CA PHE A 125 1.95 6.63 5.43
C PHE A 125 2.54 5.25 5.71
N VAL A 126 3.39 5.12 6.75
CA VAL A 126 3.99 3.83 7.14
C VAL A 126 2.91 2.77 7.39
N GLN A 127 1.85 3.10 8.12
CA GLN A 127 0.74 2.18 8.37
C GLN A 127 -0.07 1.81 7.11
N SER A 128 -0.08 2.67 6.09
CA SER A 128 -0.79 2.42 4.83
C SER A 128 0.02 1.62 3.81
N ALA A 129 1.35 1.59 3.97
CA ALA A 129 2.24 0.84 3.10
C ALA A 129 2.14 -0.69 3.33
N ASP A 130 1.65 -1.10 4.50
CA ASP A 130 1.43 -2.50 4.83
C ASP A 130 0.14 -3.04 4.21
N LEU A 131 0.20 -4.27 3.68
CA LEU A 131 -0.97 -4.98 3.17
C LEU A 131 -1.76 -5.62 4.32
N PRO A 132 -3.10 -5.62 4.27
CA PRO A 132 -3.94 -5.95 5.43
C PRO A 132 -3.88 -7.43 5.87
N LEU A 133 -3.63 -8.37 4.96
CA LEU A 133 -3.48 -9.80 5.28
C LEU A 133 -2.00 -10.20 5.47
N ALA A 134 -1.06 -9.39 4.99
CA ALA A 134 0.37 -9.71 4.94
C ALA A 134 1.20 -8.44 5.14
N PRO A 135 1.33 -7.94 6.39
CA PRO A 135 1.97 -6.65 6.70
C PRO A 135 3.50 -6.76 6.75
N PHE A 136 4.10 -7.28 5.68
CA PHE A 136 5.54 -7.45 5.55
C PHE A 136 6.00 -7.06 4.14
N ALA A 137 7.30 -6.81 3.98
CA ALA A 137 7.87 -6.31 2.73
C ALA A 137 7.52 -7.17 1.50
N SER A 138 7.37 -8.48 1.69
CA SER A 138 6.98 -9.46 0.67
C SER A 138 5.47 -9.73 0.56
N GLY A 139 4.63 -8.92 1.22
CA GLY A 139 3.18 -9.13 1.26
C GLY A 139 2.54 -9.20 -0.13
N ALA A 140 2.99 -8.36 -1.08
CA ALA A 140 2.47 -8.36 -2.45
C ALA A 140 2.72 -9.71 -3.16
N ILE A 141 3.86 -10.36 -2.88
CA ILE A 141 4.20 -11.68 -3.43
C ILE A 141 3.25 -12.73 -2.87
N VAL A 142 2.97 -12.70 -1.57
CA VAL A 142 2.03 -13.65 -0.94
C VAL A 142 0.65 -13.56 -1.58
N TYR A 143 0.14 -12.34 -1.79
CA TYR A 143 -1.15 -12.14 -2.47
C TYR A 143 -1.12 -12.66 -3.91
N ALA A 144 -0.06 -12.37 -4.66
CA ALA A 144 0.09 -12.86 -6.03
C ALA A 144 0.10 -14.39 -6.09
N VAL A 145 0.84 -15.05 -5.18
CA VAL A 145 0.91 -16.51 -5.08
C VAL A 145 -0.46 -17.09 -4.72
N ILE A 146 -1.17 -16.55 -3.73
CA ILE A 146 -2.49 -17.06 -3.34
C ILE A 146 -3.47 -16.96 -4.51
N ASN A 147 -3.53 -15.81 -5.20
CA ASN A 147 -4.43 -15.65 -6.35
C ASN A 147 -4.08 -16.60 -7.50
N LEU A 148 -2.79 -16.77 -7.78
CA LEU A 148 -2.32 -17.70 -8.81
C LEU A 148 -2.68 -19.15 -8.46
N LEU A 149 -2.48 -19.57 -7.20
CA LEU A 149 -2.84 -20.91 -6.75
C LEU A 149 -4.35 -21.15 -6.81
N CYS A 150 -5.18 -20.18 -6.39
CA CYS A 150 -6.64 -20.28 -6.50
C CYS A 150 -7.09 -20.44 -7.96
N PHE A 151 -6.49 -19.66 -8.87
CA PHE A 151 -6.76 -19.76 -10.30
C PHE A 151 -6.40 -21.14 -10.85
N LEU A 152 -5.17 -21.61 -10.63
CA LEU A 152 -4.72 -22.91 -11.10
C LEU A 152 -5.58 -24.05 -10.53
N ALA A 153 -5.90 -23.99 -9.23
CA ALA A 153 -6.76 -24.96 -8.59
C ALA A 153 -8.16 -24.98 -9.22
N THR A 154 -8.76 -23.81 -9.47
CA THR A 154 -10.08 -23.68 -10.12
C THR A 154 -10.05 -24.28 -11.55
N VAL A 155 -8.99 -24.02 -12.32
CA VAL A 155 -8.82 -24.60 -13.66
C VAL A 155 -8.66 -26.12 -13.63
N LEU A 156 -7.85 -26.63 -12.70
CA LEU A 156 -7.63 -28.07 -12.54
C LEU A 156 -8.94 -28.79 -12.14
N THR A 157 -9.68 -28.26 -11.18
CA THR A 157 -10.98 -28.79 -10.78
C THR A 157 -11.97 -28.76 -11.94
N GLY A 158 -12.00 -27.68 -12.72
CA GLY A 158 -12.86 -27.56 -13.90
C GLY A 158 -12.55 -28.57 -15.02
N ARG A 159 -11.29 -28.98 -15.17
CA ARG A 159 -10.87 -30.00 -16.16
C ARG A 159 -11.10 -31.44 -15.70
N ILE A 160 -11.03 -31.71 -14.41
CA ILE A 160 -11.24 -33.07 -13.87
C ILE A 160 -12.73 -33.43 -13.87
N ILE A 161 -13.62 -32.44 -13.71
CA ILE A 161 -15.07 -32.66 -13.56
C ILE A 161 -15.83 -32.42 -14.88
N GLY A 162 -15.23 -31.73 -15.85
CA GLY A 162 -15.84 -31.53 -17.18
C GLY A 162 -15.64 -32.76 -18.09
N PRO A 163 -16.68 -33.22 -18.82
CA PRO A 163 -16.56 -34.29 -19.81
C PRO A 163 -15.68 -33.91 -21.02
#